data_AF-A0AAN6BIZ0-F1
#
_entry.id   AF-A0AAN6BIZ0-F1
#
_cell.length_a   1.000
_cell.length_b   1.000
_cell.length_c   1.000
_cell.angle_alpha   90.00
_cell.angle_beta   90.00
_cell.angle_gamma   90.00
#
_symmetry.space_group_name_H-M   'P 1'
#
loop_
_entity.id
_entity.type
_entity.pdbx_description
1 polymer ?
#
loop_
_entity_poly.entity_id
_entity_poly.type
_entity_poly.pdbx_seq_one_letter_code
_entity_poly.pdbx_strand_id
1 'polypeptide(L)'
;MEYIPGFWGSYIRGAVKALQEEHVLKVGLNAVVSGKLPIGGLSSSAAVTTAYLMALCDVNNIEVSKMDIIMYSHWLETKFIGLKNGILDQSANVLSMNNQLMLMDCLTNEYERIDKGADFKDFEVIVVYSGISKNLMGTDFNNRVEEVRVAGWLLLELAGQPLPALEDVKLRNIPIEIYNKYKDQLPDRFIKRTAYFYTEQERVLKGAEAYANGDIDTFGQLMFESGNSSFYQQEIGIPEMKLIFDILQETDGVFGARPSDAGFRGAVIGLIDPSKKEAIKAKIDDIYPKYFPSIKDVYEVNFCKTDDGARFVNVEDYR
;
A
#
# COMPACT_ATOMS: atom_id res chain seq x y z
N MET A 1 16.78 -20.69 -10.49
CA MET A 1 16.68 -19.27 -10.87
C MET A 1 16.82 -18.48 -9.59
N GLU A 2 17.82 -17.60 -9.52
CA GLU A 2 18.08 -16.74 -8.36
C GLU A 2 17.52 -15.34 -8.60
N TYR A 3 17.25 -14.62 -7.52
CA TYR A 3 16.90 -13.21 -7.57
C TYR A 3 18.11 -12.38 -8.00
N ILE A 4 17.92 -11.53 -9.01
CA ILE A 4 18.94 -10.59 -9.48
C ILE A 4 18.48 -9.17 -9.11
N PRO A 5 19.14 -8.50 -8.15
CA PRO A 5 18.78 -7.15 -7.73
C PRO A 5 18.75 -6.15 -8.90
N GLY A 6 17.68 -5.36 -8.99
CA GLY A 6 17.52 -4.32 -10.02
C GLY A 6 17.16 -4.85 -11.42
N PHE A 7 17.12 -6.16 -11.62
CA PHE A 7 16.67 -6.76 -12.88
C PHE A 7 15.16 -7.03 -12.84
N TRP A 8 14.37 -6.30 -13.64
CA TRP A 8 12.91 -6.45 -13.67
C TRP A 8 12.46 -7.88 -14.06
N GLY A 9 13.26 -8.60 -14.85
CA GLY A 9 13.01 -10.00 -15.18
C GLY A 9 13.04 -10.94 -13.96
N SER A 10 13.46 -10.47 -12.78
CA SER A 10 13.31 -11.20 -11.53
C SER A 10 11.85 -11.45 -11.14
N TYR A 11 10.90 -10.56 -11.50
CA TYR A 11 9.48 -10.76 -11.17
C TYR A 11 8.87 -11.94 -11.94
N ILE A 12 9.13 -12.10 -13.24
CA ILE A 12 8.66 -13.28 -13.99
C ILE A 12 9.33 -14.57 -13.50
N ARG A 13 10.62 -14.52 -13.15
CA ARG A 13 11.34 -15.68 -12.57
C ARG A 13 10.74 -16.10 -11.23
N GLY A 14 10.42 -15.12 -10.39
CA GLY A 14 9.76 -15.33 -9.12
C GLY A 14 8.34 -15.88 -9.29
N ALA A 15 7.59 -15.41 -10.28
CA ALA A 15 6.23 -15.88 -10.56
C ALA A 15 6.23 -17.35 -11.01
N VAL A 16 7.17 -17.72 -11.90
CA VAL A 16 7.43 -19.12 -12.26
C VAL A 16 7.77 -19.96 -11.03
N LYS A 17 8.63 -19.44 -10.14
CA LYS A 17 9.02 -20.15 -8.93
C LYS A 17 7.87 -20.35 -7.95
N ALA A 18 7.06 -19.31 -7.73
CA ALA A 18 5.89 -19.38 -6.86
C ALA A 18 4.89 -20.43 -7.34
N LEU A 19 4.59 -20.47 -8.65
CA LEU A 19 3.72 -21.50 -9.21
C LEU A 19 4.33 -22.90 -9.15
N GLN A 20 5.65 -23.03 -9.29
CA GLN A 20 6.35 -24.31 -9.22
C GLN A 20 6.34 -24.98 -7.83
N GLU A 21 5.95 -24.28 -6.78
CA GLU A 21 5.77 -24.87 -5.45
C GLU A 21 4.64 -25.93 -5.46
N GLU A 22 3.62 -25.73 -6.29
CA GLU A 22 2.41 -26.57 -6.30
C GLU A 22 2.06 -27.13 -7.70
N HIS A 23 2.63 -26.55 -8.77
CA HIS A 23 2.24 -26.86 -10.15
C HIS A 23 3.44 -27.20 -11.04
N VAL A 24 3.19 -27.98 -12.08
CA VAL A 24 4.18 -28.25 -13.14
C VAL A 24 3.83 -27.39 -14.36
N LEU A 25 4.68 -26.40 -14.64
CA LEU A 25 4.56 -25.59 -15.86
C LEU A 25 5.08 -26.38 -17.07
N LYS A 26 4.23 -26.56 -18.09
CA LYS A 26 4.51 -27.33 -19.30
C LYS A 26 4.93 -26.45 -20.47
N VAL A 27 4.50 -25.19 -20.48
CA VAL A 27 4.79 -24.23 -21.56
C VAL A 27 5.33 -22.92 -21.00
N GLY A 28 6.16 -22.25 -21.81
CA GLY A 28 6.66 -20.91 -21.52
C GLY A 28 5.72 -19.82 -22.04
N LEU A 29 6.11 -18.56 -21.80
CA LEU A 29 5.39 -17.36 -22.22
C LEU A 29 6.28 -16.49 -23.11
N ASN A 30 5.74 -15.98 -24.22
CA ASN A 30 6.30 -14.85 -24.95
C ASN A 30 5.31 -13.68 -24.85
N ALA A 31 5.68 -12.62 -24.15
CA ALA A 31 4.79 -11.51 -23.82
C ALA A 31 5.49 -10.16 -23.87
N VAL A 32 4.70 -9.11 -24.09
CA VAL A 32 5.12 -7.71 -23.98
C VAL A 32 4.46 -7.11 -22.75
N VAL A 33 5.25 -6.42 -21.94
CA VAL A 33 4.77 -5.74 -20.73
C VAL A 33 4.81 -4.24 -20.96
N SER A 34 3.69 -3.59 -20.67
CA SER A 34 3.53 -2.14 -20.79
C SER A 34 2.67 -1.62 -19.64
N GLY A 35 2.92 -0.40 -19.20
CA GLY A 35 2.18 0.26 -18.13
C GLY A 35 2.43 1.77 -18.13
N LYS A 36 1.46 2.53 -17.61
CA LYS A 36 1.50 4.00 -17.57
C LYS A 36 1.84 4.58 -16.18
N LEU A 37 1.88 3.74 -15.14
CA LEU A 37 2.07 4.21 -13.77
C LEU A 37 3.55 4.50 -13.48
N PRO A 38 3.86 5.61 -12.77
CA PRO A 38 5.23 5.93 -12.38
C PRO A 38 5.81 4.85 -11.45
N ILE A 39 7.12 4.63 -11.54
CA ILE A 39 7.81 3.61 -10.75
C ILE A 39 7.99 4.10 -9.31
N GLY A 40 7.18 3.56 -8.40
CA GLY A 40 7.39 3.63 -6.95
C GLY A 40 6.21 4.21 -6.18
N GLY A 41 5.80 3.54 -5.09
CA GLY A 41 4.76 4.00 -4.16
C GLY A 41 3.32 3.68 -4.59
N LEU A 42 3.13 2.89 -5.65
CA LEU A 42 1.82 2.48 -6.18
C LEU A 42 1.79 0.98 -6.54
N SER A 43 2.52 0.15 -5.79
CA SER A 43 2.46 -1.30 -5.93
C SER A 43 2.80 -1.86 -7.34
N SER A 44 3.72 -1.22 -8.07
CA SER A 44 4.09 -1.66 -9.42
C SER A 44 4.67 -3.08 -9.48
N SER A 45 5.29 -3.55 -8.39
CA SER A 45 5.81 -4.92 -8.27
C SER A 45 4.71 -5.97 -8.16
N ALA A 46 3.70 -5.73 -7.34
CA ALA A 46 2.57 -6.64 -7.22
C ALA A 46 1.73 -6.63 -8.50
N ALA A 47 1.52 -5.46 -9.13
CA ALA A 47 0.73 -5.37 -10.37
C ALA A 47 1.34 -6.21 -11.51
N VAL A 48 2.66 -6.08 -11.73
CA VAL A 48 3.35 -6.86 -12.76
C VAL A 48 3.42 -8.35 -12.39
N THR A 49 3.57 -8.67 -11.10
CA THR A 49 3.59 -10.06 -10.62
C THR A 49 2.24 -10.74 -10.81
N THR A 50 1.14 -10.09 -10.45
CA THR A 50 -0.23 -10.56 -10.68
C THR A 50 -0.46 -10.82 -12.17
N ALA A 51 -0.06 -9.91 -13.05
CA ALA A 51 -0.18 -10.09 -14.50
C ALA A 51 0.58 -11.33 -15.00
N TYR A 52 1.81 -11.56 -14.52
CA TYR A 52 2.58 -12.75 -14.88
C TYR A 52 1.95 -14.04 -14.35
N LEU A 53 1.49 -14.06 -13.10
CA LEU A 53 0.85 -15.23 -12.52
C LEU A 53 -0.41 -15.61 -13.31
N MET A 54 -1.26 -14.62 -13.60
CA MET A 54 -2.48 -14.85 -14.40
C MET A 54 -2.14 -15.37 -15.80
N ALA A 55 -1.19 -14.74 -16.50
CA ALA A 55 -0.78 -15.18 -17.84
C ALA A 55 -0.14 -16.57 -17.84
N LEU A 56 0.69 -16.89 -16.85
CA LEU A 56 1.31 -18.22 -16.72
C LEU A 56 0.28 -19.30 -16.43
N CYS A 57 -0.70 -19.01 -15.55
CA CYS A 57 -1.80 -19.92 -15.26
C CYS A 57 -2.64 -20.20 -16.51
N ASP A 58 -3.01 -19.15 -17.26
CA ASP A 58 -3.79 -19.27 -18.50
C ASP A 58 -3.10 -20.16 -19.53
N VAL A 59 -1.86 -19.85 -19.91
CA VAL A 59 -1.15 -20.63 -20.95
C VAL A 59 -0.85 -22.07 -20.52
N ASN A 60 -0.78 -22.34 -19.22
CA ASN A 60 -0.57 -23.68 -18.67
C ASN A 60 -1.85 -24.42 -18.30
N ASN A 61 -3.04 -23.82 -18.49
CA ASN A 61 -4.33 -24.34 -18.05
C ASN A 61 -4.35 -24.72 -16.55
N ILE A 62 -3.81 -23.83 -15.71
CA ILE A 62 -3.80 -23.97 -14.26
C ILE A 62 -4.95 -23.14 -13.70
N GLU A 63 -5.91 -23.81 -13.05
CA GLU A 63 -7.00 -23.15 -12.35
C GLU A 63 -6.59 -22.84 -10.92
N VAL A 64 -6.68 -21.57 -10.55
CA VAL A 64 -6.32 -21.05 -9.23
C VAL A 64 -7.35 -20.03 -8.78
N SER A 65 -7.59 -19.96 -7.47
CA SER A 65 -8.45 -18.93 -6.90
C SER A 65 -7.75 -17.57 -6.92
N LYS A 66 -8.52 -16.50 -6.75
CA LYS A 66 -7.97 -15.15 -6.55
C LYS A 66 -7.01 -15.09 -5.35
N MET A 67 -7.32 -15.82 -4.28
CA MET A 67 -6.46 -15.89 -3.10
C MET A 67 -5.15 -16.61 -3.39
N ASP A 68 -5.16 -17.65 -4.22
CA ASP A 68 -3.92 -18.33 -4.61
C ASP A 68 -2.99 -17.36 -5.38
N ILE A 69 -3.53 -16.57 -6.32
CA ILE A 69 -2.75 -15.52 -7.02
C ILE A 69 -2.14 -14.53 -6.03
N ILE A 70 -2.90 -14.07 -5.04
CA ILE A 70 -2.42 -13.16 -3.98
C ILE A 70 -1.29 -13.82 -3.19
N MET A 71 -1.46 -15.08 -2.79
CA MET A 71 -0.49 -15.81 -1.98
C MET A 71 0.78 -16.16 -2.77
N TYR A 72 0.69 -16.51 -4.05
CA TYR A 72 1.86 -16.69 -4.91
C TYR A 72 2.62 -15.38 -5.12
N SER A 73 1.90 -14.27 -5.31
CA SER A 73 2.53 -12.94 -5.42
C SER A 73 3.21 -12.54 -4.11
N HIS A 74 2.58 -12.81 -2.96
CA HIS A 74 3.15 -12.55 -1.65
C HIS A 74 4.36 -13.45 -1.35
N TRP A 75 4.28 -14.74 -1.72
CA TRP A 75 5.41 -15.68 -1.61
C TRP A 75 6.60 -15.18 -2.43
N LEU A 76 6.37 -14.68 -3.65
CA LEU A 76 7.42 -14.10 -4.48
C LEU A 76 8.13 -12.96 -3.73
N GLU A 77 7.38 -11.99 -3.22
CA GLU A 77 8.00 -10.83 -2.59
C GLU A 77 8.73 -11.18 -1.28
N THR A 78 8.16 -12.08 -0.48
CA THR A 78 8.71 -12.44 0.83
C THR A 78 9.80 -13.51 0.79
N LYS A 79 9.64 -14.55 -0.02
CA LYS A 79 10.55 -15.71 -0.07
C LYS A 79 11.57 -15.62 -1.19
N PHE A 80 11.18 -15.07 -2.35
CA PHE A 80 12.09 -14.97 -3.49
C PHE A 80 12.88 -13.64 -3.50
N ILE A 81 12.23 -12.51 -3.24
CA ILE A 81 12.88 -11.18 -3.19
C ILE A 81 13.42 -10.86 -1.79
N GLY A 82 12.74 -11.29 -0.72
CA GLY A 82 13.14 -11.06 0.67
C GLY A 82 12.55 -9.79 1.31
N LEU A 83 11.51 -9.22 0.71
CA LEU A 83 10.78 -8.07 1.25
C LEU A 83 9.78 -8.53 2.30
N LYS A 84 9.80 -7.97 3.52
CA LYS A 84 8.90 -8.37 4.61
C LYS A 84 7.55 -7.63 4.56
N ASN A 85 6.96 -7.49 3.38
CA ASN A 85 5.68 -6.80 3.21
C ASN A 85 4.49 -7.70 3.61
N GLY A 86 3.30 -7.10 3.66
CA GLY A 86 2.04 -7.82 3.87
C GLY A 86 1.37 -8.22 2.55
N ILE A 87 0.06 -8.44 2.61
CA ILE A 87 -0.78 -8.85 1.46
C ILE A 87 -1.61 -7.72 0.84
N LEU A 88 -1.50 -6.49 1.36
CA LEU A 88 -2.34 -5.34 0.97
C LEU A 88 -2.33 -5.11 -0.54
N ASP A 89 -1.13 -4.95 -1.08
CA ASP A 89 -0.83 -4.63 -2.47
C ASP A 89 -1.39 -5.66 -3.45
N GLN A 90 -1.11 -6.93 -3.19
CA GLN A 90 -1.54 -8.05 -4.01
C GLN A 90 -3.06 -8.21 -3.93
N SER A 91 -3.64 -8.02 -2.74
CA SER A 91 -5.09 -8.09 -2.52
C SER A 91 -5.82 -6.95 -3.23
N ALA A 92 -5.32 -5.72 -3.12
CA ALA A 92 -5.87 -4.57 -3.83
C ALA A 92 -5.84 -4.80 -5.35
N ASN A 93 -4.74 -5.32 -5.91
CA ASN A 93 -4.65 -5.60 -7.34
C ASN A 93 -5.63 -6.68 -7.83
N VAL A 94 -6.10 -7.60 -6.98
CA VAL A 94 -6.89 -8.77 -7.42
C VAL A 94 -8.37 -8.68 -7.00
N LEU A 95 -8.65 -8.07 -5.84
CA LEU A 95 -9.95 -8.08 -5.18
C LEU A 95 -10.71 -6.76 -5.31
N SER A 96 -10.06 -5.68 -5.75
CA SER A 96 -10.72 -4.37 -5.92
C SER A 96 -11.90 -4.44 -6.89
N MET A 97 -12.87 -3.58 -6.64
CA MET A 97 -14.00 -3.33 -7.52
C MET A 97 -14.18 -1.83 -7.70
N ASN A 98 -14.55 -1.45 -8.92
CA ASN A 98 -14.82 -0.07 -9.24
C ASN A 98 -15.91 0.51 -8.31
N ASN A 99 -15.70 1.73 -7.83
CA ASN A 99 -16.58 2.45 -6.91
C ASN A 99 -16.87 1.77 -5.55
N GLN A 100 -16.02 0.84 -5.11
CA GLN A 100 -16.15 0.21 -3.79
C GLN A 100 -14.85 0.32 -2.99
N LEU A 101 -14.97 0.39 -1.67
CA LEU A 101 -13.84 0.27 -0.74
C LEU A 101 -13.71 -1.19 -0.28
N MET A 102 -12.50 -1.74 -0.29
CA MET A 102 -12.24 -3.06 0.28
C MET A 102 -11.80 -2.92 1.74
N LEU A 103 -12.53 -3.55 2.66
CA LEU A 103 -12.11 -3.72 4.04
C LEU A 103 -11.62 -5.16 4.23
N MET A 104 -10.38 -5.34 4.67
CA MET A 104 -9.73 -6.65 4.76
C MET A 104 -9.14 -6.90 6.14
N ASP A 105 -9.38 -8.10 6.66
CA ASP A 105 -8.65 -8.64 7.80
C ASP A 105 -7.41 -9.40 7.31
N CYS A 106 -6.24 -8.78 7.46
CA CYS A 106 -4.96 -9.38 7.05
C CYS A 106 -4.51 -10.58 7.89
N LEU A 107 -5.23 -10.95 8.96
CA LEU A 107 -4.94 -12.16 9.74
C LEU A 107 -5.71 -13.37 9.23
N THR A 108 -6.99 -13.21 8.94
CA THR A 108 -7.89 -14.28 8.45
C THR A 108 -7.97 -14.34 6.93
N ASN A 109 -7.54 -13.27 6.25
CA ASN A 109 -7.73 -13.00 4.82
C ASN A 109 -9.19 -12.79 4.41
N GLU A 110 -10.10 -12.66 5.37
CA GLU A 110 -11.49 -12.29 5.08
C GLU A 110 -11.56 -10.83 4.63
N TYR A 111 -12.46 -10.55 3.70
CA TYR A 111 -12.67 -9.20 3.19
C TYR A 111 -14.14 -8.97 2.84
N GLU A 112 -14.54 -7.72 2.91
CA GLU A 112 -15.82 -7.24 2.41
C GLU A 112 -15.61 -6.02 1.51
N ARG A 113 -16.64 -5.73 0.72
CA ARG A 113 -16.68 -4.56 -0.15
C ARG A 113 -17.77 -3.64 0.35
N ILE A 114 -17.38 -2.40 0.59
CA ILE A 114 -18.25 -1.36 1.09
C ILE A 114 -18.62 -0.49 -0.10
N ASP A 115 -19.93 -0.39 -0.34
CA ASP A 115 -20.46 0.51 -1.36
C ASP A 115 -20.27 1.96 -0.95
N LYS A 116 -20.06 2.81 -1.95
CA LYS A 116 -20.02 4.25 -1.75
C LYS A 116 -21.39 4.73 -1.27
N GLY A 117 -21.44 5.41 -0.11
CA GLY A 117 -22.67 5.97 0.43
C GLY A 117 -23.37 6.91 -0.56
N ALA A 118 -24.71 6.99 -0.50
CA ALA A 118 -25.50 7.75 -1.47
C ALA A 118 -25.15 9.24 -1.52
N ASP A 119 -24.79 9.82 -0.38
CA ASP A 119 -24.44 11.24 -0.24
C ASP A 119 -22.93 11.50 -0.42
N PHE A 120 -22.14 10.49 -0.79
CA PHE A 120 -20.70 10.64 -0.99
C PHE A 120 -20.45 11.55 -2.20
N LYS A 121 -19.87 12.73 -1.94
CA LYS A 121 -19.52 13.70 -3.00
C LYS A 121 -18.65 13.04 -4.06
N ASP A 122 -18.77 13.49 -5.30
CA ASP A 122 -17.89 13.01 -6.37
C ASP A 122 -16.43 13.36 -6.06
N PHE A 123 -15.50 12.47 -6.38
CA PHE A 123 -14.09 12.66 -6.12
C PHE A 123 -13.22 11.97 -7.19
N GLU A 124 -12.04 12.52 -7.40
CA GLU A 124 -10.93 11.82 -8.06
C GLU A 124 -9.81 11.55 -7.05
N VAL A 125 -9.03 10.50 -7.31
CA VAL A 125 -7.81 10.23 -6.56
C VAL A 125 -6.68 11.01 -7.22
N ILE A 126 -6.10 11.97 -6.50
CA ILE A 126 -4.84 12.59 -6.91
C ILE A 126 -3.68 11.68 -6.46
N VAL A 127 -2.69 11.54 -7.33
CA VAL A 127 -1.45 10.82 -7.06
C VAL A 127 -0.29 11.73 -7.42
N VAL A 128 0.44 12.19 -6.41
CA VAL A 128 1.60 13.06 -6.59
C VAL A 128 2.86 12.26 -6.32
N TYR A 129 3.54 11.87 -7.40
CA TYR A 129 4.81 11.17 -7.34
C TYR A 129 5.93 12.16 -7.03
N SER A 130 6.71 11.89 -5.99
CA SER A 130 7.77 12.77 -5.48
C SER A 130 9.02 12.87 -6.36
N GLY A 131 9.09 12.16 -7.48
CA GLY A 131 10.32 12.05 -8.27
C GLY A 131 11.40 11.17 -7.63
N ILE A 132 11.18 10.64 -6.41
CA ILE A 132 12.12 9.78 -5.71
C ILE A 132 11.71 8.31 -5.87
N SER A 133 12.50 7.56 -6.65
CA SER A 133 12.45 6.10 -6.71
C SER A 133 13.65 5.50 -5.97
N LYS A 134 13.39 4.56 -5.06
CA LYS A 134 14.42 3.76 -4.36
C LYS A 134 13.93 2.32 -4.25
N ASN A 135 14.84 1.34 -4.24
CA ASN A 135 14.43 -0.02 -3.94
C ASN A 135 14.00 -0.11 -2.45
N LEU A 136 12.81 -0.64 -2.16
CA LEU A 136 12.28 -0.76 -0.79
C LEU A 136 13.19 -1.58 0.12
N MET A 137 13.85 -2.60 -0.42
CA MET A 137 14.81 -3.42 0.31
C MET A 137 16.00 -2.61 0.84
N GLY A 138 16.34 -1.49 0.19
CA GLY A 138 17.40 -0.58 0.63
C GLY A 138 16.93 0.52 1.58
N THR A 139 15.69 0.43 2.08
CA THR A 139 15.10 1.41 3.01
C THR A 139 14.89 0.81 4.41
N ASP A 140 14.38 1.63 5.33
CA ASP A 140 14.12 1.23 6.73
C ASP A 140 12.84 0.37 6.89
N PHE A 141 12.21 -0.06 5.80
CA PHE A 141 10.95 -0.79 5.82
C PHE A 141 11.02 -2.09 6.62
N ASN A 142 11.98 -2.97 6.33
CA ASN A 142 12.13 -4.22 7.07
C ASN A 142 12.44 -3.96 8.55
N ASN A 143 13.16 -2.88 8.87
CA ASN A 143 13.41 -2.50 10.26
C ASN A 143 12.13 -2.03 10.97
N ARG A 144 11.19 -1.34 10.29
CA ARG A 144 9.87 -1.02 10.86
C ARG A 144 9.10 -2.29 11.25
N VAL A 145 9.19 -3.34 10.44
CA VAL A 145 8.55 -4.64 10.75
C VAL A 145 9.18 -5.23 12.02
N GLU A 146 10.51 -5.23 12.13
CA GLU A 146 11.19 -5.74 13.33
C GLU A 146 10.93 -4.89 14.58
N GLU A 147 10.86 -3.57 14.46
CA GLU A 147 10.52 -2.67 15.58
C GLU A 147 9.15 -2.99 16.17
N VAL A 148 8.16 -3.25 15.30
CA VAL A 148 6.80 -3.62 15.70
C VAL A 148 6.79 -4.99 16.38
N ARG A 149 7.56 -5.96 15.88
CA ARG A 149 7.72 -7.28 16.50
C ARG A 149 8.35 -7.19 17.89
N VAL A 150 9.45 -6.46 18.01
CA VAL A 150 10.14 -6.27 19.29
C VAL A 150 9.23 -5.55 20.28
N ALA A 151 8.53 -4.51 19.85
CA ALA A 151 7.57 -3.80 20.69
C ALA A 151 6.45 -4.72 21.20
N GLY A 152 5.90 -5.56 20.32
CA GLY A 152 4.89 -6.54 20.71
C GLY A 152 5.42 -7.59 21.70
N TRP A 153 6.64 -8.07 21.47
CA TRP A 153 7.29 -9.03 22.36
C TRP A 153 7.50 -8.43 23.76
N LEU A 154 7.96 -7.18 23.85
CA LEU A 154 8.11 -6.47 25.12
C LEU A 154 6.77 -6.27 25.86
N LEU A 155 5.69 -5.97 25.14
CA LEU A 155 4.35 -5.87 25.74
C LEU A 155 3.91 -7.20 26.35
N LEU A 156 4.20 -8.33 25.69
CA LEU A 156 3.89 -9.66 26.21
C LEU A 156 4.74 -10.00 27.45
N GLU A 157 6.04 -9.69 27.43
CA GLU A 157 6.97 -9.86 28.57
C GLU A 157 6.47 -9.07 29.79
N LEU A 158 6.18 -7.77 29.62
CA LEU A 158 5.70 -6.90 30.69
C LEU A 158 4.36 -7.37 31.29
N ALA A 159 3.53 -8.02 30.48
CA ALA A 159 2.25 -8.59 30.88
C ALA A 159 2.35 -10.03 31.43
N GLY A 160 3.55 -10.62 31.50
CA GLY A 160 3.77 -11.99 31.93
C GLY A 160 3.08 -13.03 31.03
N GLN A 161 2.91 -12.73 29.74
CA GLN A 161 2.31 -13.63 28.76
C GLN A 161 3.35 -14.57 28.13
N PRO A 162 2.93 -15.70 27.55
CA PRO A 162 3.80 -16.55 26.76
C PRO A 162 4.46 -15.78 25.61
N LEU A 163 5.76 -16.02 25.42
CA LEU A 163 6.58 -15.33 24.44
C LEU A 163 6.77 -16.21 23.21
N PRO A 164 6.15 -15.88 22.06
CA PRO A 164 6.41 -16.60 20.83
C PRO A 164 7.81 -16.25 20.29
N ALA A 165 8.23 -16.96 19.24
CA ALA A 165 9.39 -16.53 18.47
C ALA A 165 9.16 -15.11 17.91
N LEU A 166 10.21 -14.30 17.83
CA LEU A 166 10.08 -12.89 17.43
C LEU A 166 9.41 -12.71 16.06
N GLU A 167 9.68 -13.64 15.13
CA GLU A 167 9.09 -13.63 13.78
C GLU A 167 7.57 -13.85 13.75
N ASP A 168 7.03 -14.50 14.78
CA ASP A 168 5.60 -14.82 14.93
C ASP A 168 4.82 -13.74 15.69
N VAL A 169 5.52 -12.74 16.26
CA VAL A 169 4.87 -11.65 17.00
C VAL A 169 4.07 -10.77 16.05
N LYS A 170 2.79 -10.58 16.36
CA LYS A 170 1.88 -9.65 15.67
C LYS A 170 1.16 -8.80 16.71
N LEU A 171 1.21 -7.47 16.58
CA LEU A 171 0.50 -6.56 17.52
C LEU A 171 -1.00 -6.82 17.56
N ARG A 172 -1.62 -7.25 16.45
CA ARG A 172 -3.04 -7.63 16.40
C ARG A 172 -3.42 -8.74 17.39
N ASN A 173 -2.47 -9.61 17.74
CA ASN A 173 -2.71 -10.71 18.68
C ASN A 173 -2.54 -10.28 20.15
N ILE A 174 -2.17 -9.02 20.40
CA ILE A 174 -1.99 -8.47 21.74
C ILE A 174 -3.29 -7.73 22.11
N PRO A 175 -3.97 -8.15 23.19
CA PRO A 175 -5.15 -7.45 23.69
C PRO A 175 -4.90 -5.96 23.93
N ILE A 176 -5.88 -5.13 23.58
CA ILE A 176 -5.78 -3.67 23.71
C ILE A 176 -5.56 -3.24 25.18
N GLU A 177 -6.05 -4.03 26.13
CA GLU A 177 -5.88 -3.81 27.57
C GLU A 177 -4.42 -3.96 27.99
N ILE A 178 -3.70 -4.93 27.40
CA ILE A 178 -2.26 -5.11 27.60
C ILE A 178 -1.52 -3.89 27.06
N TYR A 179 -1.83 -3.50 25.81
CA TYR A 179 -1.23 -2.30 25.23
C TYR A 179 -1.45 -1.07 26.10
N ASN A 180 -2.69 -0.75 26.46
CA ASN A 180 -3.02 0.43 27.24
C ASN A 180 -2.32 0.47 28.61
N LYS A 181 -2.15 -0.70 29.25
CA LYS A 181 -1.50 -0.81 30.57
C LYS A 181 0.03 -0.63 30.50
N TYR A 182 0.68 -1.11 29.43
CA TYR A 182 2.14 -1.23 29.38
C TYR A 182 2.82 -0.35 28.32
N LYS A 183 2.07 0.30 27.42
CA LYS A 183 2.64 1.12 26.33
C LYS A 183 3.68 2.14 26.80
N ASP A 184 3.45 2.79 27.94
CA ASP A 184 4.33 3.87 28.43
C ASP A 184 5.63 3.33 29.09
N GLN A 185 5.80 2.01 29.18
CA GLN A 185 7.03 1.35 29.64
C GLN A 185 7.92 0.89 28.48
N LEU A 186 7.45 1.01 27.24
CA LEU A 186 8.27 0.73 26.07
C LEU A 186 9.29 1.87 25.85
N PRO A 187 10.46 1.58 25.26
CA PRO A 187 11.34 2.62 24.72
C PRO A 187 10.61 3.56 23.75
N ASP A 188 10.95 4.86 23.76
CA ASP A 188 10.27 5.92 22.98
C ASP A 188 9.98 5.55 21.52
N ARG A 189 10.94 4.93 20.82
CA ARG A 189 10.78 4.51 19.43
C ARG A 189 9.62 3.51 19.27
N PHE A 190 9.50 2.56 20.19
CA PHE A 190 8.47 1.52 20.18
C PHE A 190 7.10 2.03 20.65
N ILE A 191 7.07 3.04 21.53
CA ILE A 191 5.84 3.78 21.86
C ILE A 191 5.21 4.33 20.58
N LYS A 192 6.02 5.01 19.75
CA LYS A 192 5.52 5.59 18.49
C LYS A 192 5.00 4.53 17.51
N ARG A 193 5.73 3.42 17.31
CA ARG A 193 5.30 2.34 16.37
C ARG A 193 4.02 1.64 16.81
N THR A 194 3.89 1.36 18.10
CA THR A 194 2.68 0.74 18.64
C THR A 194 1.50 1.71 18.59
N ALA A 195 1.70 2.98 18.96
CA ALA A 195 0.69 4.02 18.83
C ALA A 195 0.21 4.18 17.37
N TYR A 196 1.12 4.18 16.40
CA TYR A 196 0.76 4.16 14.98
C TYR A 196 -0.16 2.98 14.66
N PHE A 197 0.22 1.76 15.01
CA PHE A 197 -0.57 0.56 14.73
C PHE A 197 -1.98 0.63 15.33
N TYR A 198 -2.11 0.85 16.64
CA TYR A 198 -3.42 0.80 17.29
C TYR A 198 -4.34 1.93 16.82
N THR A 199 -3.80 3.14 16.63
CA THR A 199 -4.60 4.26 16.13
C THR A 199 -4.96 4.09 14.65
N GLU A 200 -4.12 3.45 13.82
CA GLU A 200 -4.52 3.15 12.44
C GLU A 200 -5.61 2.09 12.36
N GLN A 201 -5.55 1.06 13.20
CA GLN A 201 -6.63 0.06 13.24
C GLN A 201 -7.99 0.71 13.53
N GLU A 202 -8.02 1.69 14.44
CA GLU A 202 -9.23 2.46 14.73
C GLU A 202 -9.64 3.36 13.55
N ARG A 203 -8.68 4.07 12.92
CA ARG A 203 -8.96 4.93 11.75
C ARG A 203 -9.52 4.14 10.57
N VAL A 204 -9.04 2.93 10.32
CA VAL A 204 -9.56 2.06 9.25
C VAL A 204 -11.04 1.75 9.46
N LEU A 205 -11.45 1.38 10.68
CA LEU A 205 -12.85 1.07 10.97
C LEU A 205 -13.75 2.31 10.88
N LYS A 206 -13.29 3.45 11.40
CA LYS A 206 -13.99 4.73 11.28
C LYS A 206 -14.09 5.20 9.83
N GLY A 207 -13.04 4.99 9.04
CA GLY A 207 -13.02 5.33 7.62
C GLY A 207 -13.99 4.47 6.81
N ALA A 208 -14.04 3.16 7.09
CA ALA A 208 -15.03 2.26 6.50
C ALA A 208 -16.47 2.73 6.76
N GLU A 209 -16.78 3.11 8.01
CA GLU A 209 -18.08 3.66 8.39
C GLU A 209 -18.38 5.00 7.70
N ALA A 210 -17.43 5.94 7.70
CA ALA A 210 -17.58 7.22 7.02
C ALA A 210 -17.82 7.05 5.50
N TYR A 211 -17.11 6.12 4.86
CA TYR A 211 -17.29 5.79 3.46
C TYR A 211 -18.68 5.24 3.15
N ALA A 212 -19.15 4.29 3.96
CA ALA A 212 -20.49 3.71 3.83
C ALA A 212 -21.59 4.76 4.01
N ASN A 213 -21.37 5.74 4.89
CA ASN A 213 -22.34 6.78 5.22
C ASN A 213 -22.34 8.00 4.28
N GLY A 214 -21.46 8.06 3.28
CA GLY A 214 -21.38 9.24 2.41
C GLY A 214 -20.54 10.39 2.98
N ASP A 215 -19.90 10.22 4.14
CA ASP A 215 -19.21 11.28 4.87
C ASP A 215 -17.76 11.42 4.41
N ILE A 216 -17.59 12.03 3.24
CA ILE A 216 -16.28 12.30 2.65
C ILE A 216 -15.44 13.26 3.50
N ASP A 217 -16.06 14.16 4.26
CA ASP A 217 -15.35 15.16 5.05
C ASP A 217 -14.67 14.46 6.26
N THR A 218 -15.38 13.56 6.94
CA THR A 218 -14.78 12.69 7.98
C THR A 218 -13.77 11.71 7.37
N PHE A 219 -14.09 11.07 6.25
CA PHE A 219 -13.16 10.13 5.59
C PHE A 219 -11.83 10.82 5.22
N GLY A 220 -11.92 12.01 4.62
CA GLY A 220 -10.77 12.81 4.22
C GLY A 220 -9.95 13.31 5.42
N GLN A 221 -10.62 13.74 6.49
CA GLN A 221 -9.95 14.11 7.74
C GLN A 221 -9.17 12.92 8.34
N LEU A 222 -9.75 11.72 8.35
CA LEU A 222 -9.06 10.50 8.79
C LEU A 222 -7.84 10.16 7.91
N MET A 223 -7.88 10.46 6.61
CA MET A 223 -6.71 10.33 5.74
C MET A 223 -5.60 11.28 6.17
N PHE A 224 -5.89 12.56 6.44
CA PHE A 224 -4.88 13.51 6.92
C PHE A 224 -4.28 13.09 8.27
N GLU A 225 -5.11 12.62 9.19
CA GLU A 225 -4.64 12.06 10.47
C GLU A 225 -3.73 10.85 10.26
N SER A 226 -4.09 9.98 9.33
CA SER A 226 -3.26 8.84 8.94
C SER A 226 -1.93 9.28 8.32
N GLY A 227 -1.96 10.31 7.47
CA GLY A 227 -0.75 10.88 6.87
C GLY A 227 0.20 11.48 7.91
N ASN A 228 -0.34 12.26 8.84
CA ASN A 228 0.42 12.77 9.97
C ASN A 228 1.00 11.64 10.83
N SER A 229 0.19 10.63 11.18
CA SER A 229 0.64 9.47 11.93
C SER A 229 1.76 8.71 11.21
N SER A 230 1.65 8.53 9.89
CA SER A 230 2.68 7.91 9.05
C SER A 230 4.01 8.67 9.12
N PHE A 231 3.98 9.99 9.05
CA PHE A 231 5.20 10.81 9.05
C PHE A 231 5.84 11.00 10.42
N TYR A 232 5.06 11.08 11.49
CA TYR A 232 5.55 11.44 12.82
C TYR A 232 5.56 10.28 13.82
N GLN A 233 4.60 9.35 13.73
CA GLN A 233 4.56 8.15 14.57
C GLN A 233 5.27 6.97 13.92
N GLN A 234 5.02 6.69 12.64
CA GLN A 234 5.72 5.61 11.94
C GLN A 234 7.05 6.05 11.33
N GLU A 235 7.28 7.36 11.19
CA GLU A 235 8.52 7.94 10.68
C GLU A 235 8.95 7.32 9.33
N ILE A 236 7.99 7.24 8.39
CA ILE A 236 8.19 6.70 7.03
C ILE A 236 8.26 7.78 5.95
N GLY A 237 8.33 9.06 6.30
CA GLY A 237 8.36 10.16 5.34
C GLY A 237 9.76 10.61 4.93
N ILE A 238 9.89 11.04 3.68
CA ILE A 238 11.01 11.86 3.18
C ILE A 238 10.57 13.31 3.02
N PRO A 239 11.50 14.30 3.05
CA PRO A 239 11.16 15.72 2.91
C PRO A 239 10.27 16.03 1.71
N GLU A 240 10.53 15.37 0.59
CA GLU A 240 9.80 15.51 -0.67
C GLU A 240 8.32 15.13 -0.51
N MET A 241 8.03 14.01 0.15
CA MET A 241 6.65 13.57 0.40
C MET A 241 5.95 14.43 1.44
N LYS A 242 6.68 14.90 2.46
CA LYS A 242 6.13 15.79 3.50
C LYS A 242 5.67 17.10 2.89
N LEU A 243 6.48 17.73 2.04
CA LEU A 243 6.07 18.96 1.35
C LEU A 243 4.85 18.76 0.46
N ILE A 244 4.78 17.65 -0.29
CA ILE A 244 3.59 17.33 -1.09
C ILE A 244 2.36 17.22 -0.19
N PHE A 245 2.48 16.50 0.92
CA PHE A 245 1.38 16.34 1.87
C PHE A 245 0.93 17.68 2.47
N ASP A 246 1.88 18.54 2.87
CA ASP A 246 1.59 19.87 3.41
C ASP A 246 0.86 20.74 2.37
N ILE A 247 1.34 20.72 1.10
CA ILE A 247 0.66 21.42 0.00
C ILE A 247 -0.78 20.93 -0.13
N LEU A 248 -1.00 19.61 -0.18
CA LEU A 248 -2.33 19.03 -0.34
C LEU A 248 -3.24 19.38 0.84
N GLN A 249 -2.74 19.32 2.07
CA GLN A 249 -3.51 19.64 3.28
C GLN A 249 -4.01 21.08 3.31
N GLU A 250 -3.23 22.02 2.75
CA GLU A 250 -3.60 23.44 2.71
C GLU A 250 -4.34 23.85 1.42
N THR A 251 -4.68 22.89 0.55
CA THR A 251 -5.28 23.19 -0.76
C THR A 251 -6.77 22.99 -0.76
N ASP A 252 -7.49 24.07 -1.08
CA ASP A 252 -8.93 24.03 -1.29
C ASP A 252 -9.31 23.02 -2.38
N GLY A 253 -10.29 22.17 -2.08
CA GLY A 253 -10.68 21.05 -2.94
C GLY A 253 -9.97 19.73 -2.66
N VAL A 254 -9.05 19.66 -1.69
CA VAL A 254 -8.50 18.39 -1.21
C VAL A 254 -9.27 17.96 0.03
N PHE A 255 -10.01 16.85 -0.05
CA PHE A 255 -10.77 16.31 1.08
C PHE A 255 -9.85 15.61 2.09
N GLY A 256 -8.83 14.89 1.61
CA GLY A 256 -7.90 14.11 2.42
C GLY A 256 -6.66 13.74 1.64
N ALA A 257 -5.53 13.55 2.32
CA ALA A 257 -4.30 13.04 1.71
C ALA A 257 -3.52 12.16 2.69
N ARG A 258 -2.66 11.27 2.18
CA ARG A 258 -1.70 10.46 2.97
C ARG A 258 -0.57 9.93 2.07
N PRO A 259 0.60 9.58 2.62
CA PRO A 259 1.60 8.82 1.86
C PRO A 259 0.99 7.49 1.39
N SER A 260 1.36 7.08 0.18
CA SER A 260 1.00 5.78 -0.37
C SER A 260 2.05 4.72 -0.04
N ASP A 261 1.61 3.47 0.12
CA ASP A 261 2.46 2.28 0.31
C ASP A 261 3.39 2.42 1.55
N ALA A 262 4.53 1.72 1.55
CA ALA A 262 5.53 1.62 2.59
C ALA A 262 6.17 2.95 3.04
N GLY A 263 5.97 4.03 2.29
CA GLY A 263 6.70 5.28 2.46
C GLY A 263 8.17 5.17 2.03
N PHE A 264 8.99 6.08 2.55
CA PHE A 264 10.42 6.27 2.28
C PHE A 264 10.79 6.71 0.86
N ARG A 265 9.80 6.78 -0.03
CA ARG A 265 9.88 7.19 -1.43
C ARG A 265 8.45 7.29 -2.01
N GLY A 266 8.36 7.60 -3.30
CA GLY A 266 7.14 7.31 -4.05
C GLY A 266 6.16 8.47 -4.02
N ALA A 267 4.91 8.20 -3.65
CA ALA A 267 3.82 9.13 -3.88
C ALA A 267 3.02 9.46 -2.61
N VAL A 268 2.39 10.64 -2.63
CA VAL A 268 1.28 10.97 -1.74
C VAL A 268 0.00 10.85 -2.56
N ILE A 269 -1.02 10.23 -1.99
CA ILE A 269 -2.35 10.11 -2.59
C ILE A 269 -3.35 10.94 -1.82
N GLY A 270 -4.40 11.40 -2.49
CA GLY A 270 -5.49 12.11 -1.85
C GLY A 270 -6.81 12.02 -2.58
N LEU A 271 -7.88 12.40 -1.92
CA LEU A 271 -9.21 12.56 -2.52
C LEU A 271 -9.43 14.04 -2.81
N ILE A 272 -9.84 14.36 -4.03
CA ILE A 272 -10.03 15.74 -4.46
C ILE A 272 -11.39 15.96 -5.11
N ASP A 273 -11.88 17.19 -5.01
CA ASP A 273 -12.98 17.73 -5.80
C ASP A 273 -12.54 17.80 -7.27
N PRO A 274 -13.17 17.05 -8.19
CA PRO A 274 -12.78 17.05 -9.60
C PRO A 274 -12.84 18.43 -10.26
N SER A 275 -13.71 19.33 -9.77
CA SER A 275 -13.82 20.70 -10.29
C SER A 275 -12.61 21.59 -9.97
N LYS A 276 -11.80 21.21 -8.98
CA LYS A 276 -10.63 21.97 -8.51
C LYS A 276 -9.29 21.36 -8.96
N LYS A 277 -9.34 20.26 -9.71
CA LYS A 277 -8.19 19.52 -10.24
C LYS A 277 -7.07 20.39 -10.82
N GLU A 278 -7.40 21.29 -11.75
CA GLU A 278 -6.40 22.16 -12.39
C GLU A 278 -5.78 23.16 -11.42
N ALA A 279 -6.56 23.70 -10.48
CA ALA A 279 -6.07 24.62 -9.46
C ALA A 279 -5.15 23.90 -8.46
N ILE A 280 -5.51 22.68 -8.06
CA ILE A 280 -4.69 21.83 -7.18
C ILE A 280 -3.35 21.52 -7.86
N LYS A 281 -3.39 21.09 -9.13
CA LYS A 281 -2.17 20.82 -9.90
C LYS A 281 -1.29 22.06 -10.02
N ALA A 282 -1.88 23.20 -10.39
CA ALA A 282 -1.13 24.45 -10.52
C ALA A 282 -0.45 24.88 -9.21
N LYS A 283 -1.10 24.67 -8.06
CA LYS A 283 -0.50 24.96 -6.75
C LYS A 283 0.69 24.05 -6.44
N ILE A 284 0.60 22.76 -6.76
CA ILE A 284 1.74 21.82 -6.63
C ILE A 284 2.88 22.25 -7.56
N ASP A 285 2.57 22.51 -8.84
CA ASP A 285 3.56 22.90 -9.85
C ASP A 285 4.26 24.22 -9.53
N ASP A 286 3.56 25.15 -8.85
CA ASP A 286 4.13 26.42 -8.41
C ASP A 286 5.05 26.27 -7.20
N ILE A 287 4.69 25.43 -6.21
CA ILE A 287 5.41 25.35 -4.94
C ILE A 287 6.52 24.30 -4.99
N TYR A 288 6.18 23.07 -5.39
CA TYR A 288 7.02 21.90 -5.18
C TYR A 288 8.40 21.99 -5.88
N PRO A 289 8.50 22.40 -7.16
CA PRO A 289 9.79 22.53 -7.84
C PRO A 289 10.71 23.62 -7.28
N LYS A 290 10.18 24.59 -6.54
CA LYS A 290 10.99 25.65 -5.92
C LYS A 290 11.82 25.11 -4.75
N TYR A 291 11.28 24.14 -4.02
CA TYR A 291 11.97 23.47 -2.91
C TYR A 291 12.86 22.32 -3.38
N PHE A 292 12.46 21.64 -4.45
CA PHE A 292 13.19 20.50 -5.01
C PHE A 292 13.44 20.67 -6.53
N PRO A 293 14.34 21.59 -6.93
CA PRO A 293 14.55 21.90 -8.35
C PRO A 293 15.13 20.73 -9.17
N SER A 294 15.85 19.80 -8.53
CA SER A 294 16.46 18.64 -9.20
C SER A 294 15.46 17.59 -9.68
N ILE A 295 14.24 17.59 -9.16
CA ILE A 295 13.18 16.63 -9.53
C ILE A 295 12.07 17.27 -10.36
N LYS A 296 12.22 18.55 -10.76
CA LYS A 296 11.19 19.30 -11.51
C LYS A 296 10.68 18.58 -12.75
N ASP A 297 11.54 17.87 -13.46
CA ASP A 297 11.17 17.16 -14.69
C ASP A 297 10.91 15.66 -14.45
N VAL A 298 10.82 15.24 -13.18
CA VAL A 298 10.70 13.83 -12.75
C VAL A 298 9.47 13.61 -11.88
N TYR A 299 9.06 14.59 -11.07
CA TYR A 299 7.81 14.49 -10.32
C TYR A 299 6.61 14.51 -11.27
N GLU A 300 5.54 13.84 -10.87
CA GLU A 300 4.32 13.76 -11.68
C GLU A 300 3.09 13.97 -10.81
N VAL A 301 2.12 14.68 -11.36
CA VAL A 301 0.78 14.84 -10.76
C VAL A 301 -0.20 14.13 -11.67
N ASN A 302 -0.74 13.02 -11.18
CA ASN A 302 -1.69 12.19 -11.90
C ASN A 302 -3.03 12.19 -11.17
N PHE A 303 -4.10 11.93 -11.92
CA PHE A 303 -5.45 11.83 -11.40
C PHE A 303 -6.09 10.57 -11.95
N CYS A 304 -6.73 9.80 -11.08
CA CYS A 304 -7.40 8.56 -11.47
C CYS A 304 -8.72 8.38 -10.74
N LYS A 305 -9.49 7.42 -11.24
CA LYS A 305 -10.70 6.90 -10.60
C LYS A 305 -10.40 5.49 -10.08
N THR A 306 -11.32 4.97 -9.27
CA THR A 306 -11.30 3.56 -8.90
C THR A 306 -11.56 2.68 -10.13
N ASP A 307 -11.13 1.42 -10.08
CA ASP A 307 -11.28 0.44 -11.15
C ASP A 307 -11.38 -0.95 -10.51
N ASP A 308 -11.81 -1.92 -11.32
CA ASP A 308 -11.79 -3.32 -10.93
C ASP A 308 -10.35 -3.85 -10.86
N GLY A 309 -10.17 -4.91 -10.07
CA GLY A 309 -8.92 -5.65 -10.02
C GLY A 309 -8.51 -6.27 -11.37
N ALA A 310 -7.35 -6.91 -11.34
CA ALA A 310 -6.73 -7.57 -12.47
C ALA A 310 -7.70 -8.55 -13.14
N ARG A 311 -7.79 -8.44 -14.47
CA ARG A 311 -8.70 -9.21 -15.32
C ARG A 311 -8.09 -9.39 -16.69
N PHE A 312 -8.47 -10.46 -17.38
CA PHE A 312 -8.21 -10.59 -18.80
C PHE A 312 -9.10 -9.62 -19.56
N VAL A 313 -8.51 -8.92 -20.52
CA VAL A 313 -9.21 -7.96 -21.37
C VAL A 313 -8.87 -8.26 -22.82
N ASN A 314 -9.79 -7.95 -23.74
CA ASN A 314 -9.45 -7.99 -25.14
C ASN A 314 -8.62 -6.74 -25.48
N VAL A 315 -7.48 -6.94 -26.15
CA VAL A 315 -6.55 -5.84 -26.48
C VAL A 315 -7.22 -4.81 -27.41
N GLU A 316 -8.22 -5.23 -28.19
CA GLU A 316 -9.00 -4.34 -29.04
C GLU A 316 -9.83 -3.32 -28.24
N ASP A 317 -10.18 -3.61 -26.99
CA ASP A 317 -10.96 -2.70 -26.13
C ASP A 317 -10.11 -1.56 -25.52
N TYR A 318 -8.78 -1.61 -25.70
CA TYR A 318 -7.81 -0.70 -25.07
C TYR A 318 -6.88 0.03 -26.07
N ARG A 319 -7.13 -0.10 -27.38
CA ARG A 319 -6.47 0.68 -28.44
C ARG A 319 -7.32 1.89 -28.83
#